data_AF-A0A2N5PAF7-F1
#
_entry.id   AF-A0A2N5PAF7-F1
#
_cell.length_a   1.000
_cell.length_b   1.000
_cell.length_c   1.000
_cell.angle_alpha   90.00
_cell.angle_beta   90.00
_cell.angle_gamma   90.00
#
_symmetry.space_group_name_H-M   'P 1'
#
loop_
_entity.id
_entity.type
_entity.pdbx_description
1 polymer ?
#
loop_
_entity_poly.entity_id
_entity_poly.type
_entity_poly.pdbx_seq_one_letter_code
_entity_poly.pdbx_strand_id
1 'polypeptide(L)'
;MLYALVDFDATAEKRRIQEKLLNNDMNLCLLEIMRDSMIALRDYPKNGQLYYRLLKYRYFEAGNTNEDVMLMLDDMPSTTYYRNRKKAIRLYATMLWAFTRPEKIQNKMEEINWKKSGSKVAVN
;
A
#
# COMPACT_ATOMS: atom_id res chain seq x y z
N MET A 1 -27.08 38.41 -8.49
CA MET A 1 -26.27 38.26 -7.26
C MET A 1 -26.38 36.85 -6.66
N LEU A 2 -27.58 36.31 -6.44
CA LEU A 2 -27.77 34.94 -5.93
C LEU A 2 -27.20 33.83 -6.84
N TYR A 3 -27.41 33.91 -8.15
CA TYR A 3 -26.85 32.94 -9.11
C TYR A 3 -25.31 32.83 -9.04
N ALA A 4 -24.61 33.97 -8.99
CA ALA A 4 -23.15 33.98 -8.89
C ALA A 4 -22.63 33.38 -7.57
N LEU A 5 -23.39 33.49 -6.48
CA LEU A 5 -23.04 32.89 -5.20
C LEU A 5 -23.23 31.36 -5.21
N VAL A 6 -24.33 30.89 -5.82
CA VAL A 6 -24.61 29.45 -5.99
C VAL A 6 -23.58 28.81 -6.93
N ASP A 7 -23.22 29.47 -8.02
CA ASP A 7 -22.19 28.97 -8.95
C ASP A 7 -20.80 28.94 -8.30
N PHE A 8 -20.47 29.92 -7.45
CA PHE A 8 -19.23 29.94 -6.70
C PHE A 8 -19.16 28.78 -5.70
N ASP A 9 -20.25 28.54 -4.94
CA ASP A 9 -20.34 27.44 -3.98
C ASP A 9 -20.27 26.06 -4.65
N ALA A 10 -21.00 25.87 -5.76
CA ALA A 10 -20.93 24.66 -6.57
C ALA A 10 -19.51 24.44 -7.15
N THR A 11 -18.82 25.51 -7.53
CA THR A 11 -17.43 25.43 -8.01
C THR A 11 -16.47 25.08 -6.89
N ALA A 12 -16.66 25.62 -5.69
CA ALA A 12 -15.84 25.31 -4.52
C ALA A 12 -16.00 23.85 -4.10
N GLU A 13 -17.23 23.33 -4.04
CA GLU A 13 -17.49 21.94 -3.70
C GLU A 13 -16.94 20.99 -4.78
N LYS A 14 -17.10 21.34 -6.07
CA LYS A 14 -16.48 20.57 -7.17
C LYS A 14 -14.97 20.44 -6.99
N ARG A 15 -14.26 21.53 -6.68
CA ARG A 15 -12.80 21.50 -6.44
C ARG A 15 -12.45 20.61 -5.26
N ARG A 16 -13.19 20.73 -4.15
CA ARG A 16 -12.98 19.93 -2.94
C ARG A 16 -13.17 18.43 -3.21
N ILE A 17 -14.16 18.05 -4.01
CA ILE A 17 -14.36 16.65 -4.42
C ILE A 17 -13.21 16.17 -5.31
N GLN A 18 -12.78 16.98 -6.28
CA GLN A 18 -11.66 16.64 -7.17
C GLN A 18 -10.35 16.43 -6.39
N GLU A 19 -10.06 17.27 -5.41
CA GLU A 19 -8.88 17.15 -4.55
C GLU A 19 -8.93 15.88 -3.69
N LYS A 20 -10.09 15.58 -3.09
CA LYS A 20 -10.29 14.31 -2.35
C LYS A 20 -10.08 13.10 -3.24
N LEU A 21 -10.58 13.15 -4.48
CA LEU A 21 -10.40 12.05 -5.44
C LEU A 21 -8.92 11.87 -5.79
N LEU A 22 -8.20 12.95 -6.08
CA LEU A 22 -6.76 12.90 -6.35
C LEU A 22 -5.97 12.31 -5.17
N ASN A 23 -6.31 12.71 -3.95
CA ASN A 23 -5.70 12.17 -2.73
C ASN A 23 -6.00 10.68 -2.55
N ASN A 24 -7.23 10.25 -2.79
CA ASN A 24 -7.60 8.84 -2.73
C ASN A 24 -6.86 8.00 -3.78
N ASP A 25 -6.63 8.57 -4.97
CA ASP A 25 -5.90 7.92 -6.06
C ASP A 25 -4.43 7.73 -5.72
N MET A 26 -3.82 8.76 -5.13
CA MET A 26 -2.46 8.69 -4.57
C MET A 26 -2.37 7.65 -3.44
N ASN A 27 -3.32 7.64 -2.52
CA ASN A 27 -3.37 6.68 -1.42
C ASN A 27 -3.48 5.24 -1.94
N LEU A 28 -4.35 5.00 -2.92
CA LEU A 28 -4.49 3.70 -3.55
C LEU A 28 -3.19 3.26 -4.25
N CYS A 29 -2.54 4.18 -4.98
CA CYS A 29 -1.24 3.92 -5.61
C CYS A 29 -0.19 3.47 -4.58
N LEU A 30 -0.09 4.19 -3.45
CA LEU A 30 0.83 3.84 -2.37
C LEU A 30 0.52 2.46 -1.77
N LEU A 31 -0.75 2.15 -1.53
CA LEU A 31 -1.18 0.85 -1.00
C LEU A 31 -0.86 -0.30 -1.97
N GLU A 32 -1.04 -0.11 -3.27
CA GLU A 32 -0.66 -1.10 -4.28
C GLU A 32 0.86 -1.30 -4.34
N ILE A 33 1.65 -0.23 -4.27
CA ILE A 33 3.12 -0.31 -4.21
C ILE A 33 3.58 -1.09 -2.98
N MET A 34 2.99 -0.82 -1.81
CA MET A 34 3.28 -1.57 -0.57
C MET A 34 2.95 -3.06 -0.73
N ARG A 35 1.81 -3.37 -1.36
CA ARG A 35 1.41 -4.75 -1.65
C ARG A 35 2.39 -5.45 -2.58
N ASP A 36 2.77 -4.82 -3.69
CA ASP A 36 3.69 -5.41 -4.67
C ASP A 36 5.08 -5.63 -4.06
N SER A 37 5.53 -4.69 -3.23
CA SER A 37 6.78 -4.81 -2.47
C SER A 37 6.73 -5.99 -1.48
N MET A 38 5.60 -6.24 -0.83
CA MET A 38 5.40 -7.40 0.05
C MET A 38 5.39 -8.71 -0.75
N ILE A 39 4.82 -8.73 -1.95
CA ILE A 39 4.84 -9.91 -2.84
C ILE A 39 6.28 -10.20 -3.29
N ALA A 40 7.03 -9.19 -3.72
CA ALA A 40 8.43 -9.34 -4.09
C ALA A 40 9.30 -9.84 -2.92
N LEU A 41 9.02 -9.37 -1.69
CA LEU A 41 9.66 -9.87 -0.47
C LEU A 41 9.36 -11.35 -0.23
N ARG A 42 8.10 -11.76 -0.38
CA ARG A 42 7.64 -13.15 -0.20
C ARG A 42 8.36 -14.10 -1.16
N ASP A 43 8.48 -13.68 -2.41
CA ASP A 43 9.04 -14.47 -3.50
C ASP A 43 10.59 -14.43 -3.51
N TYR A 44 11.20 -13.63 -2.62
CA TYR A 44 12.64 -13.57 -2.45
C TYR A 44 13.20 -14.92 -1.93
N PRO A 45 14.37 -15.37 -2.42
CA PRO A 45 14.94 -16.66 -2.02
C PRO A 45 15.19 -16.81 -0.50
N LYS A 46 15.28 -18.06 -0.05
CA LYS A 46 15.57 -18.47 1.34
C LYS A 46 14.47 -18.01 2.31
N ASN A 47 14.67 -16.87 2.98
CA ASN A 47 13.84 -16.42 4.09
C ASN A 47 12.68 -15.49 3.65
N GLY A 48 12.44 -15.30 2.36
CA GLY A 48 11.41 -14.38 1.86
C GLY A 48 10.03 -14.65 2.45
N GLN A 49 9.58 -15.91 2.41
CA GLN A 49 8.31 -16.33 3.01
C GLN A 49 8.22 -16.05 4.52
N LEU A 50 9.31 -16.29 5.26
CA LEU A 50 9.36 -16.00 6.69
C LEU A 50 9.26 -14.49 6.95
N TYR A 51 9.97 -13.69 6.18
CA TYR A 51 9.97 -12.22 6.31
C TYR A 51 8.63 -11.62 5.90
N TYR A 52 7.99 -12.17 4.87
CA TYR A 52 6.63 -11.81 4.50
C TYR A 52 5.64 -12.08 5.64
N ARG A 53 5.60 -13.31 6.18
CA ARG A 53 4.70 -13.65 7.30
C ARG A 53 4.96 -12.75 8.52
N LEU A 54 6.23 -12.57 8.89
CA LEU A 54 6.63 -11.73 10.02
C LEU A 54 6.13 -10.30 9.88
N LEU A 55 6.38 -9.65 8.74
CA LEU A 55 5.94 -8.27 8.54
C LEU A 55 4.43 -8.17 8.38
N LYS A 56 3.80 -9.13 7.68
CA LYS A 56 2.35 -9.18 7.51
C LYS A 56 1.65 -9.19 8.86
N TYR A 57 1.99 -10.15 9.71
CA TYR A 57 1.39 -10.28 11.03
C TYR A 57 1.70 -9.09 11.93
N ARG A 58 2.92 -8.55 11.89
CA ARG A 58 3.31 -7.49 12.81
C ARG A 58 2.81 -6.10 12.41
N TYR A 59 2.72 -5.79 11.12
CA TYR A 59 2.54 -4.40 10.64
C TYR A 59 1.36 -4.21 9.69
N PHE A 60 0.89 -5.25 9.00
CA PHE A 60 -0.21 -5.14 8.04
C PHE A 60 -1.52 -5.74 8.55
N GLU A 61 -1.46 -6.55 9.60
CA GLU A 61 -2.62 -7.03 10.33
C GLU A 61 -2.73 -6.28 11.66
N ALA A 62 -3.95 -5.90 12.02
CA ALA A 62 -4.20 -5.13 13.23
C ALA A 62 -4.21 -6.04 14.46
N GLY A 63 -3.71 -5.53 15.59
CA GLY A 63 -3.91 -6.13 16.91
C GLY A 63 -2.82 -7.08 17.40
N ASN A 64 -1.88 -7.51 16.55
CA ASN A 64 -0.84 -8.46 16.97
C ASN A 64 0.29 -7.78 17.76
N THR A 65 0.60 -8.31 18.95
CA THR A 65 1.80 -7.97 19.72
C THR A 65 3.05 -8.64 19.14
N ASN A 66 4.23 -8.40 19.71
CA ASN A 66 5.43 -9.13 19.24
C ASN A 66 5.35 -10.61 19.63
N GLU A 67 4.79 -10.88 20.80
CA GLU A 67 4.62 -12.19 21.41
C GLU A 67 3.63 -13.03 20.58
N ASP A 68 2.49 -12.44 20.19
CA ASP A 68 1.53 -13.10 19.30
C ASP A 68 2.19 -13.52 17.99
N VAL A 69 2.97 -12.62 17.37
CA VAL A 69 3.68 -12.93 16.13
C VAL A 69 4.75 -14.00 16.33
N MET A 70 5.44 -14.03 17.48
CA MET A 70 6.40 -15.09 17.79
C MET A 70 5.70 -16.46 17.85
N LEU A 71 4.54 -16.56 18.51
CA LEU A 71 3.73 -17.78 18.59
C LEU A 71 3.23 -18.22 17.21
N MET A 72 2.71 -17.28 16.41
CA MET A 72 2.24 -17.54 15.03
C MET A 72 3.35 -17.96 14.05
N LEU A 73 4.62 -17.71 14.40
CA LEU A 73 5.79 -18.07 13.62
C LEU A 73 6.49 -19.31 14.18
N ASP A 74 5.70 -20.33 14.50
CA ASP A 74 6.18 -21.64 14.98
C ASP A 74 6.96 -21.51 16.32
N ASP A 75 6.37 -20.77 17.28
CA ASP A 75 6.94 -20.48 18.60
C ASP A 75 8.38 -19.94 18.54
N MET A 76 8.59 -18.96 17.66
CA MET A 76 9.92 -18.41 17.39
C MET A 76 10.56 -17.78 18.65
N PRO A 77 11.79 -18.19 19.02
CA PRO A 77 12.50 -17.58 20.14
C PRO A 77 12.74 -16.08 19.92
N SER A 78 12.62 -15.28 20.98
CA SER A 78 12.68 -13.82 20.90
C SER A 78 13.95 -13.30 20.24
N THR A 79 15.11 -13.88 20.53
CA THR A 79 16.40 -13.49 19.94
C THR A 79 16.42 -13.70 18.42
N THR A 80 15.83 -14.80 17.95
CA THR A 80 15.68 -15.11 16.53
C THR A 80 14.67 -14.17 15.87
N TYR A 81 13.54 -13.90 16.53
CA TYR A 81 12.52 -12.96 16.06
C TYR A 81 13.11 -11.57 15.82
N TYR A 82 13.76 -10.96 16.81
CA TYR A 82 14.28 -9.60 16.67
C TYR A 82 15.38 -9.49 15.60
N ARG A 83 16.21 -10.53 15.45
CA ARG A 83 17.21 -10.61 14.36
C ARG A 83 16.54 -10.71 12.98
N ASN A 84 15.53 -11.56 12.83
CA ASN A 84 14.82 -11.75 11.57
C ASN A 84 13.95 -10.54 11.23
N ARG A 85 13.30 -9.90 12.20
CA ARG A 85 12.53 -8.66 12.00
C ARG A 85 13.40 -7.56 11.40
N LYS A 86 14.61 -7.35 11.95
CA LYS A 86 15.55 -6.35 11.41
C LYS A 86 15.94 -6.64 9.96
N LYS A 87 16.16 -7.91 9.61
CA LYS A 87 16.48 -8.34 8.24
C LYS A 87 15.28 -8.19 7.31
N ALA A 88 14.09 -8.56 7.76
CA ALA A 88 12.83 -8.43 7.02
C ALA A 88 12.55 -6.96 6.67
N ILE A 89 12.62 -6.05 7.64
CA ILE A 89 12.41 -4.61 7.42
C ILE A 89 13.39 -4.06 6.38
N ARG A 90 14.67 -4.44 6.47
CA ARG A 90 15.69 -4.00 5.50
C ARG A 90 15.39 -4.50 4.10
N LEU A 91 15.06 -5.78 3.94
CA LEU A 91 14.76 -6.35 2.64
C LEU A 91 13.48 -5.75 2.06
N TYR A 92 12.45 -5.56 2.87
CA TYR A 92 11.22 -4.89 2.45
C TYR A 92 11.46 -3.45 2.01
N ALA A 93 12.30 -2.70 2.73
CA ALA A 93 12.71 -1.36 2.31
C ALA A 93 13.39 -1.40 0.94
N THR A 94 14.30 -2.35 0.70
CA THR A 94 14.93 -2.52 -0.62
C THR A 94 13.90 -2.79 -1.72
N MET A 95 12.90 -3.63 -1.46
CA MET A 95 11.81 -3.88 -2.42
C MET A 95 11.00 -2.60 -2.67
N LEU A 96 10.58 -1.90 -1.61
CA LEU A 96 9.87 -0.62 -1.70
C LEU A 96 10.61 0.38 -2.58
N TRP A 97 11.90 0.60 -2.36
CA TRP A 97 12.72 1.51 -3.17
C TRP A 97 12.75 1.14 -4.65
N ALA A 98 12.67 -0.14 -4.99
CA ALA A 98 12.61 -0.58 -6.38
C ALA A 98 11.27 -0.25 -7.06
N PHE A 99 10.17 -0.20 -6.29
CA PHE A 99 8.83 0.12 -6.77
C PHE A 99 8.45 1.59 -6.66
N THR A 100 9.14 2.39 -5.84
CA THR A 100 8.87 3.84 -5.67
C THR A 100 9.67 4.73 -6.62
N ARG A 101 10.32 4.16 -7.64
CA ARG A 101 10.96 4.98 -8.68
C ARG A 101 9.89 5.76 -9.45
N PRO A 102 10.15 7.02 -9.87
CA PRO A 102 9.13 7.89 -10.48
C PRO A 102 8.38 7.22 -11.65
N GLU A 103 9.10 6.51 -12.52
CA GLU A 103 8.52 5.81 -13.66
C GLU A 103 7.58 4.66 -13.23
N LYS A 104 7.89 3.99 -12.12
CA LYS A 104 7.05 2.91 -11.59
C LYS A 104 5.79 3.47 -10.95
N ILE A 105 5.89 4.58 -10.23
CA ILE A 105 4.74 5.27 -9.64
C ILE A 105 3.80 5.77 -10.75
N GLN A 106 4.35 6.39 -11.79
CA GLN A 106 3.55 6.89 -12.91
C GLN A 106 2.81 5.75 -13.61
N ASN A 107 3.51 4.66 -13.98
CA ASN A 107 2.88 3.49 -14.60
C ASN A 107 1.77 2.91 -13.72
N LYS A 108 1.97 2.90 -12.40
CA LYS A 108 0.96 2.40 -11.45
C LYS A 108 -0.27 3.31 -11.39
N MET A 109 -0.10 4.62 -11.41
CA MET A 109 -1.22 5.55 -11.51
C MET A 109 -2.01 5.40 -12.80
N GLU A 110 -1.32 5.22 -13.93
CA GLU A 110 -1.96 4.96 -15.22
C GLU A 110 -2.75 3.65 -15.21
N GLU A 111 -2.20 2.58 -14.62
CA GLU A 111 -2.89 1.31 -14.41
C GLU A 111 -4.17 1.47 -13.57
N ILE A 112 -4.10 2.23 -12.47
CA ILE A 112 -5.26 2.53 -11.61
C ILE A 112 -6.33 3.31 -12.38
N ASN A 113 -5.93 4.30 -13.16
CA ASN A 113 -6.85 5.09 -13.98
C ASN A 113 -7.52 4.23 -15.06
N TRP A 114 -6.77 3.33 -15.70
CA TRP A 114 -7.30 2.37 -16.67
C TRP A 114 -8.32 1.42 -16.03
N LYS A 115 -8.04 0.86 -14.85
CA LYS A 115 -8.98 -0.03 -14.14
C LYS A 115 -10.30 0.68 -13.82
N LYS A 116 -10.25 1.96 -13.48
CA LYS A 116 -11.43 2.80 -13.22
C LYS A 116 -12.21 3.14 -14.48
N SER A 117 -11.54 3.40 -15.61
CA SER A 117 -12.21 3.68 -16.88
C SER A 117 -12.80 2.43 -17.52
N GLY A 118 -12.08 1.30 -17.49
CA GLY A 118 -12.55 0.00 -18.00
C GLY A 118 -13.78 -0.54 -17.24
N SER A 119 -13.85 -0.31 -15.92
CA SER A 119 -15.04 -0.68 -15.13
C SER A 119 -16.31 0.07 -15.54
N LYS A 120 -16.20 1.26 -16.16
CA LYS A 120 -17.36 2.02 -16.63
C LYS A 120 -17.95 1.51 -17.95
N VAL A 121 -17.16 0.78 -18.75
CA VAL A 121 -17.60 0.28 -20.06
C VAL A 121 -18.41 -1.02 -19.93
N ALA A 122 -18.21 -1.80 -18.86
CA ALA A 122 -18.90 -3.07 -18.63
C ALA A 122 -20.30 -2.93 -17.99
N VAL A 123 -20.78 -1.72 -17.70
CA VAL A 123 -22.05 -1.46 -17.00
C VAL A 123 -23.09 -0.76 -17.90
N ASN A 124 -22.86 -0.74 -19.22
CA ASN A 124 -23.83 -0.25 -20.21
C ASN A 124 -24.35 -1.39 -21.09
#